data_AF-A0A7Y5XXR4-F1
#
_entry.id   AF-A0A7Y5XXR4-F1
#
_cell.length_a   1.000
_cell.length_b   1.000
_cell.length_c   1.000
_cell.angle_alpha   90.00
_cell.angle_beta   90.00
_cell.angle_gamma   90.00
#
_symmetry.space_group_name_H-M   'P 1'
#
loop_
_entity.id
_entity.type
_entity.pdbx_description
1 polymer ?
#
loop_
_entity_poly.entity_id
_entity_poly.type
_entity_poly.pdbx_seq_one_letter_code
_entity_poly.pdbx_strand_id
1 'polypeptide(L)'
;LDPIAVGREHLALVEPSVTQDYVTSALAVGLGLVGVWLAWMFYGARTRPVPRNEGVQDTLEHKFWFDEVYDAIFYRPAVLLTRGFRRGVEEPLIGGSISGVTTGAREAAGAVGGAQTGYLRSYALAIALGVAILVVVFVSVQ
;
A
#
# COMPACT_ATOMS: atom_id res chain seq x y z
N LEU A 1 -45.98 -0.55 2.97
CA LEU A 1 -45.69 -1.52 4.04
C LEU A 1 -44.21 -1.37 4.35
N ASP A 2 -43.86 -0.54 5.32
CA ASP A 2 -42.47 -0.22 5.61
C ASP A 2 -41.78 -1.41 6.31
N PRO A 3 -40.75 -2.02 5.70
CA PRO A 3 -40.04 -3.16 6.29
C PRO A 3 -39.25 -2.81 7.55
N ILE A 4 -39.16 -1.51 7.92
CA ILE A 4 -38.48 -1.01 9.12
C ILE A 4 -39.43 -1.01 10.35
N ALA A 5 -40.76 -1.04 10.15
CA ALA A 5 -41.71 -1.03 11.26
C ALA A 5 -41.78 -2.38 12.01
N VAL A 6 -41.67 -3.49 11.27
CA VAL A 6 -41.86 -4.85 11.79
C VAL A 6 -40.73 -5.30 12.73
N GLY A 7 -39.52 -4.72 12.63
CA GLY A 7 -38.39 -5.05 13.51
C GLY A 7 -38.33 -4.29 14.82
N ARG A 8 -39.14 -3.23 15.00
CA ARG A 8 -39.06 -2.35 16.18
C ARG A 8 -39.79 -2.90 17.41
N GLU A 9 -40.68 -3.86 17.21
CA GLU A 9 -41.49 -4.47 18.28
C GLU A 9 -40.64 -5.40 19.19
N HIS A 10 -39.52 -5.93 18.67
CA HIS A 10 -38.53 -6.68 19.44
C HIS A 10 -37.42 -5.80 20.03
N LEU A 11 -37.36 -4.53 19.64
CA LEU A 11 -36.50 -3.49 20.21
C LEU A 11 -37.28 -2.62 21.20
N ALA A 12 -38.30 -3.18 21.87
CA ALA A 12 -38.77 -2.63 23.13
C ALA A 12 -37.57 -2.62 24.08
N LEU A 13 -36.86 -1.49 24.08
CA LEU A 13 -35.73 -1.20 24.94
C LEU A 13 -36.18 -1.61 26.33
N VAL A 14 -35.61 -2.68 26.87
CA VAL A 14 -35.80 -3.04 28.26
C VAL A 14 -35.24 -1.86 29.03
N GLU A 15 -36.11 -0.90 29.35
CA GLU A 15 -35.76 0.27 30.13
C GLU A 15 -35.45 -0.25 31.53
N PRO A 16 -34.16 -0.27 31.90
CA PRO A 16 -33.79 -0.72 33.24
C PRO A 16 -34.54 0.16 34.24
N SER A 17 -35.11 -0.48 35.28
CA SER A 17 -35.69 0.29 36.37
C SER A 17 -34.62 1.21 36.95
N VAL A 18 -35.00 2.42 37.38
CA VAL A 18 -34.06 3.41 37.95
C VAL A 18 -33.16 2.78 39.03
N THR A 19 -33.71 1.87 39.84
CA THR A 19 -32.96 1.09 40.83
C THR A 19 -31.91 0.16 40.21
N GLN A 20 -32.21 -0.51 39.10
CA GLN A 20 -31.27 -1.38 38.39
C GLN A 20 -30.11 -0.58 37.80
N ASP A 21 -30.36 0.62 37.27
CA ASP A 21 -29.32 1.51 36.76
C ASP A 21 -28.38 1.99 37.86
N TYR A 22 -28.93 2.39 39.01
CA TYR A 22 -28.11 2.80 40.15
C TYR A 22 -27.30 1.63 40.71
N VAL A 23 -27.88 0.42 40.77
CA VAL A 23 -27.17 -0.78 41.26
C VAL A 23 -26.03 -1.17 40.32
N THR A 24 -26.27 -1.23 39.01
CA THR A 24 -25.20 -1.58 38.05
C THR A 24 -24.11 -0.52 38.00
N SER A 25 -24.48 0.77 38.06
CA SER A 25 -23.53 1.88 38.12
C SER A 25 -22.70 1.85 39.41
N ALA A 26 -23.34 1.64 40.56
CA ALA A 26 -22.65 1.53 41.84
C ALA A 26 -21.71 0.32 41.88
N LEU A 27 -22.14 -0.82 41.30
CA LEU A 27 -21.29 -2.00 41.15
C LEU A 27 -20.10 -1.75 40.23
N ALA A 28 -20.30 -1.11 39.06
CA ALA A 28 -19.23 -0.81 38.12
C ALA A 28 -18.19 0.15 38.73
N VAL A 29 -18.65 1.22 39.39
CA VAL A 29 -17.78 2.17 40.10
C VAL A 29 -17.06 1.47 41.24
N GLY A 30 -17.75 0.65 42.03
CA GLY A 30 -17.16 -0.13 43.11
C GLY A 30 -16.05 -1.06 42.62
N LEU A 31 -16.31 -1.83 41.56
CA LEU A 31 -15.32 -2.71 40.92
C LEU A 31 -14.12 -1.93 40.37
N GLY A 32 -14.36 -0.78 39.73
CA GLY A 32 -13.31 0.11 39.25
C GLY A 32 -12.42 0.63 40.39
N LEU A 33 -13.02 1.09 41.49
CA LEU A 33 -12.29 1.56 42.68
C LEU A 33 -11.47 0.43 43.32
N VAL A 34 -12.01 -0.79 43.39
CA VAL A 34 -11.28 -1.97 43.86
C VAL A 34 -10.08 -2.25 42.95
N GLY A 35 -10.25 -2.19 41.63
CA GLY A 35 -9.16 -2.33 40.67
C GLY A 35 -8.05 -1.29 40.85
N VAL A 36 -8.42 -0.02 41.01
CA VAL A 36 -7.48 1.09 41.29
C VAL A 36 -6.75 0.87 42.61
N TRP A 37 -7.46 0.46 43.67
CA TRP A 37 -6.85 0.16 44.96
C TRP A 37 -5.84 -0.98 44.87
N LEU A 38 -6.15 -2.06 44.15
CA LEU A 38 -5.21 -3.15 43.90
C LEU A 38 -3.98 -2.68 43.12
N ALA A 39 -4.17 -1.89 42.05
CA ALA A 39 -3.06 -1.33 41.29
C ALA A 39 -2.16 -0.43 42.15
N TRP A 40 -2.76 0.43 43.00
CA TRP A 40 -2.01 1.27 43.93
C TRP A 40 -1.22 0.46 44.96
N MET A 41 -1.79 -0.63 45.48
CA MET A 41 -1.11 -1.54 46.42
C MET A 41 0.16 -2.16 45.80
N PHE A 42 0.06 -2.67 44.57
CA PHE A 42 1.16 -3.37 43.89
C PHE A 42 2.21 -2.41 43.32
N TYR A 43 1.80 -1.31 42.70
CA TYR A 43 2.72 -0.42 41.96
C TYR A 43 3.10 0.86 42.72
N GLY A 44 2.18 1.43 43.50
CA GLY A 44 2.37 2.69 44.22
C GLY A 44 3.00 2.48 45.60
N ALA A 45 2.26 1.83 46.48
CA ALA A 45 2.69 1.56 47.86
C ALA A 45 3.73 0.41 47.95
N ARG A 46 3.77 -0.46 46.93
CA ARG A 46 4.67 -1.63 46.83
C ARG A 46 4.64 -2.53 48.06
N THR A 47 3.48 -2.64 48.71
CA THR A 47 3.34 -3.40 49.96
C THR A 47 3.32 -4.91 49.73
N ARG A 48 3.12 -5.36 48.48
CA ARG A 48 3.17 -6.77 48.08
C ARG A 48 3.95 -6.95 46.78
N PRO A 49 4.73 -8.04 46.64
CA PRO A 49 5.36 -8.37 45.37
C PRO A 49 4.30 -8.69 44.31
N VAL A 50 4.51 -8.20 43.09
CA VAL A 50 3.64 -8.52 41.95
C VAL A 50 3.81 -10.01 41.63
N PRO A 51 2.71 -10.79 41.56
CA PRO A 51 2.79 -12.19 41.16
C PRO A 51 3.33 -12.27 39.73
N ARG A 52 4.49 -12.92 39.56
CA ARG A 52 5.12 -13.09 38.25
C ARG A 52 4.70 -14.43 37.67
N ASN A 53 4.06 -14.39 36.52
CA ASN A 53 3.86 -15.53 35.66
C ASN A 53 4.48 -15.17 34.31
N GLU A 54 5.65 -15.77 34.04
CA GLU A 54 6.46 -15.46 32.85
C GLU A 54 5.64 -15.61 31.56
N GLY A 55 4.79 -16.65 31.45
CA GLY A 55 3.99 -16.86 30.25
C GLY A 55 2.89 -15.83 30.03
N VAL A 56 2.20 -15.41 31.10
CA VAL A 56 1.16 -14.37 30.99
C VAL A 56 1.78 -13.00 30.73
N GLN A 57 2.88 -12.70 31.42
CA GLN A 57 3.59 -11.45 31.25
C GLN A 57 4.15 -11.34 29.83
N ASP A 58 4.82 -12.38 29.33
CA ASP A 58 5.35 -12.43 27.96
C ASP A 58 4.25 -12.26 26.91
N THR A 59 3.10 -12.93 27.10
CA THR A 59 1.97 -12.81 26.18
C THR A 59 1.40 -11.39 26.16
N LEU A 60 1.25 -10.75 27.31
CA LEU A 60 0.74 -9.37 27.41
C LEU A 60 1.76 -8.34 26.91
N GLU A 61 3.05 -8.57 27.15
CA GLU A 61 4.15 -7.73 26.66
C GLU A 61 4.24 -7.75 25.13
N HIS A 62 4.07 -8.92 24.51
CA HIS A 62 4.00 -9.07 23.06
C HIS A 62 2.59 -8.77 22.48
N LYS A 63 1.69 -8.11 23.24
CA LYS A 63 0.32 -7.78 22.79
C LYS A 63 -0.42 -8.97 22.16
N PHE A 64 -0.35 -10.13 22.79
CA PHE A 64 -0.91 -11.39 22.29
C PHE A 64 -0.31 -11.88 20.95
N TRP A 65 0.90 -11.45 20.62
CA TRP A 65 1.62 -11.79 19.39
C TRP A 65 0.88 -11.38 18.10
N PHE A 66 -0.09 -10.47 18.21
CA PHE A 66 -0.95 -10.10 17.10
C PHE A 66 -0.17 -9.33 16.03
N ASP A 67 0.75 -8.46 16.46
CA ASP A 67 1.58 -7.64 15.59
C ASP A 67 2.52 -8.53 14.74
N GLU A 68 3.12 -9.57 15.34
CA GLU A 68 4.02 -10.52 14.68
C GLU A 68 3.28 -11.41 13.67
N VAL A 69 2.10 -11.89 14.04
CA VAL A 69 1.23 -12.67 13.13
C VAL A 69 0.82 -11.81 11.94
N TYR A 70 0.43 -10.56 12.18
CA TYR A 70 0.08 -9.63 11.11
C TYR A 70 1.27 -9.35 10.18
N ASP A 71 2.45 -9.12 10.75
CA ASP A 71 3.69 -8.90 9.99
C ASP A 71 4.00 -10.12 9.10
N ALA A 72 3.91 -11.32 9.64
CA ALA A 72 4.21 -12.56 8.94
C ALA A 72 3.21 -12.89 7.82
N ILE A 73 1.91 -12.68 8.05
CA ILE A 73 0.84 -13.10 7.13
C ILE A 73 0.52 -12.03 6.10
N PHE A 74 0.54 -10.75 6.46
CA PHE A 74 0.09 -9.67 5.58
C PHE A 74 1.26 -8.83 5.07
N TYR A 75 2.08 -8.30 5.98
CA TYR A 75 3.10 -7.32 5.60
C TYR A 75 4.22 -7.94 4.75
N ARG A 76 4.91 -8.98 5.26
CA ARG A 76 6.05 -9.58 4.55
C ARG A 76 5.66 -10.11 3.17
N PRO A 77 4.54 -10.84 3.00
CA PRO A 77 4.14 -11.33 1.68
C PRO A 77 3.79 -10.19 0.72
N ALA A 78 3.09 -9.16 1.18
CA ALA A 78 2.79 -7.99 0.36
C ALA A 78 4.06 -7.32 -0.16
N VAL A 79 5.05 -7.11 0.71
CA VAL A 79 6.35 -6.53 0.33
C VAL A 79 7.10 -7.40 -0.67
N LEU A 80 7.09 -8.73 -0.49
CA LEU A 80 7.71 -9.66 -1.44
C LEU A 80 7.03 -9.61 -2.81
N LEU A 81 5.70 -9.56 -2.85
CA LEU A 81 4.94 -9.42 -4.09
C LEU A 81 5.29 -8.12 -4.81
N THR A 82 5.27 -6.98 -4.11
CA THR A 82 5.62 -5.68 -4.71
C THR A 82 7.04 -5.69 -5.27
N ARG A 83 8.02 -6.25 -4.54
CA ARG A 83 9.40 -6.38 -5.04
C ARG A 83 9.47 -7.29 -6.28
N GLY A 84 8.67 -8.36 -6.32
CA GLY A 84 8.53 -9.23 -7.47
C GLY A 84 8.01 -8.50 -8.70
N PHE A 85 6.90 -7.78 -8.57
CA PHE A 85 6.32 -6.98 -9.64
C PHE A 85 7.26 -5.88 -10.13
N ARG A 86 7.96 -5.20 -9.23
CA ARG A 86 8.91 -4.16 -9.62
C ARG A 86 10.03 -4.71 -10.49
N ARG A 87 10.66 -5.81 -10.07
CA ARG A 87 11.79 -6.41 -10.81
C ARG A 87 11.33 -7.15 -12.08
N GLY A 88 10.19 -7.82 -12.03
CA GLY A 88 9.69 -8.65 -13.12
C GLY A 88 8.93 -7.88 -14.19
N VAL A 89 8.29 -6.77 -13.83
CA VAL A 89 7.42 -6.00 -14.74
C VAL A 89 7.93 -4.58 -14.88
N GLU A 90 8.02 -3.81 -13.80
CA GLU A 90 8.28 -2.37 -13.88
C GLU A 90 9.65 -2.03 -14.46
N GLU A 91 10.72 -2.60 -13.90
CA GLU A 91 12.10 -2.40 -14.34
C GLU A 91 12.31 -2.77 -15.83
N PRO A 92 11.93 -3.97 -16.31
CA PRO A 92 12.12 -4.34 -17.72
C PRO A 92 11.13 -3.66 -18.66
N LEU A 93 9.86 -3.50 -18.28
CA LEU A 93 8.84 -2.95 -19.16
C LEU A 93 8.97 -1.43 -19.27
N ILE A 94 9.05 -0.72 -18.16
CA ILE A 94 9.09 0.75 -18.14
C ILE A 94 10.52 1.22 -18.32
N GLY A 95 11.43 0.77 -17.43
CA GLY A 95 12.84 1.16 -17.47
C GLY A 95 13.53 0.70 -18.75
N GLY A 96 13.28 -0.54 -19.17
CA GLY A 96 13.80 -1.09 -20.42
C GLY A 96 13.27 -0.37 -21.66
N SER A 97 11.98 0.01 -21.70
CA SER A 97 11.42 0.76 -22.83
C SER A 97 12.07 2.13 -22.99
N ILE A 98 12.26 2.87 -21.90
CA ILE A 98 12.93 4.18 -21.94
C ILE A 98 14.38 4.02 -22.42
N SER A 99 15.09 3.02 -21.91
CA SER A 99 16.46 2.71 -22.31
C SER A 99 16.54 2.33 -23.79
N GLY A 100 15.56 1.57 -24.29
CA GLY A 100 15.44 1.21 -25.71
C GLY A 100 15.21 2.41 -26.61
N VAL A 101 14.27 3.30 -26.27
CA VAL A 101 14.00 4.51 -27.05
C VAL A 101 15.22 5.44 -27.08
N THR A 102 15.87 5.64 -25.94
CA THR A 102 17.04 6.52 -25.86
C THR A 102 18.24 5.94 -26.62
N THR A 103 18.46 4.63 -26.55
CA THR A 103 19.53 3.95 -27.30
C THR A 103 19.25 3.99 -28.80
N GLY A 104 18.03 3.63 -29.22
CA GLY A 104 17.65 3.68 -30.63
C GLY A 104 17.73 5.08 -31.23
N ALA A 105 17.34 6.12 -30.48
CA ALA A 105 17.49 7.51 -30.92
C ALA A 105 18.97 7.90 -31.10
N ARG A 106 19.86 7.47 -30.19
CA ARG A 106 21.31 7.71 -30.30
C ARG A 106 21.91 6.98 -31.49
N GLU A 107 21.54 5.72 -31.70
CA GLU A 107 21.99 4.93 -32.84
C GLU A 107 21.55 5.56 -34.17
N ALA A 108 20.28 5.97 -34.27
CA ALA A 108 19.76 6.66 -35.44
C ALA A 108 20.50 7.98 -35.69
N ALA A 109 20.71 8.79 -34.66
CA ALA A 109 21.48 10.03 -34.77
C ALA A 109 22.93 9.78 -35.20
N GLY A 110 23.57 8.72 -34.68
CA GLY A 110 24.91 8.29 -35.08
C GLY A 110 24.97 7.85 -36.54
N ALA A 111 23.99 7.07 -37.00
CA ALA A 111 23.90 6.62 -38.39
C ALA A 111 23.69 7.79 -39.37
N VAL A 112 22.79 8.71 -39.03
CA VAL A 112 22.57 9.94 -39.82
C VAL A 112 23.82 10.79 -39.83
N GLY A 113 24.48 10.98 -38.68
CA GLY A 113 25.75 11.70 -38.58
C GLY A 113 26.85 11.07 -39.42
N GLY A 114 26.98 9.74 -39.42
CA GLY A 114 27.95 9.02 -40.24
C GLY A 114 27.70 9.13 -41.75
N ALA A 115 26.44 9.26 -42.17
CA ALA A 115 26.09 9.51 -43.58
C ALA A 115 26.50 10.92 -44.06
N GLN A 116 26.71 11.86 -43.15
CA GLN A 116 27.16 13.22 -43.45
C GLN A 116 28.68 13.25 -43.68
N THR A 117 29.09 13.03 -44.93
CA THR A 117 30.52 12.95 -45.30
C THR A 117 31.18 14.29 -45.62
N GLY A 118 30.42 15.39 -45.74
CA GLY A 118 30.93 16.72 -46.08
C GLY A 118 31.24 16.93 -47.58
N TYR A 119 31.10 15.90 -48.43
CA TYR A 119 31.30 16.02 -49.87
C TYR A 119 30.08 16.60 -50.59
N LEU A 120 30.23 17.78 -51.22
CA LEU A 120 29.14 18.47 -51.93
C LEU A 120 28.43 17.60 -52.98
N ARG A 121 29.17 16.71 -53.66
CA ARG A 121 28.60 15.79 -54.67
C ARG A 121 27.58 14.83 -54.07
N SER A 122 27.83 14.32 -52.86
CA SER A 122 26.94 13.41 -52.15
C SER A 122 25.61 14.09 -51.81
N TYR A 123 25.66 15.38 -51.41
CA TYR A 123 24.46 16.18 -51.16
C TYR A 123 23.63 16.42 -52.43
N ALA A 124 24.29 16.78 -53.53
CA ALA A 124 23.60 16.99 -54.81
C ALA A 124 22.86 15.73 -55.28
N LEU A 125 23.50 14.56 -55.16
CA LEU A 125 22.88 13.27 -55.48
C LEU A 125 21.69 12.98 -54.55
N ALA A 126 21.83 13.21 -53.24
CA ALA A 126 20.75 12.99 -52.28
C ALA A 126 19.52 13.88 -52.55
N ILE A 127 19.73 15.16 -52.90
CA ILE A 127 18.65 16.08 -53.27
C ILE A 127 17.94 15.61 -54.55
N ALA A 128 18.69 15.26 -55.59
CA ALA A 128 18.12 14.78 -56.85
C ALA A 128 17.29 13.51 -56.64
N LEU A 129 17.79 12.57 -55.83
CA LEU A 129 17.08 11.34 -55.47
C LEU A 129 15.80 11.64 -54.68
N GLY A 130 15.87 12.55 -53.70
CA GLY A 130 14.71 12.97 -52.91
C GLY A 130 13.60 13.58 -53.76
N VAL A 131 13.95 14.44 -54.72
CA VAL A 131 12.98 15.01 -55.68
C VAL A 131 12.36 13.92 -56.54
N ALA A 132 13.15 12.98 -57.07
CA ALA A 132 12.63 11.88 -57.87
C ALA A 132 11.63 11.02 -57.08
N ILE A 133 11.93 10.70 -55.82
CA ILE A 133 11.01 9.95 -54.94
C ILE A 133 9.72 10.74 -54.71
N LEU A 134 9.81 12.04 -54.41
CA LEU A 134 8.62 12.87 -54.19
C LEU A 134 7.72 12.94 -55.41
N VAL A 135 8.29 13.04 -56.61
CA VAL A 135 7.52 13.02 -57.87
C VAL A 135 6.79 11.68 -58.03
N VAL A 136 7.48 10.55 -57.80
CA VAL A 136 6.89 9.21 -57.89
C VAL A 136 5.75 9.05 -56.88
N VAL A 137 5.95 9.45 -55.62
CA VAL A 137 4.93 9.37 -54.57
C VAL A 137 3.72 10.22 -54.93
N PHE A 138 3.93 11.47 -55.38
CA PHE A 138 2.86 12.38 -55.75
C PHE A 138 2.02 11.84 -56.91
N VAL A 139 2.66 11.37 -57.97
CA VAL A 139 1.99 10.77 -59.13
C VAL A 139 1.25 9.48 -58.77
N SER A 140 1.76 8.70 -57.81
CA SER A 140 1.11 7.45 -57.40
C SER A 140 -0.11 7.66 -56.49
N VAL A 141 -0.19 8.81 -55.82
CA VAL A 141 -1.28 9.16 -54.89
C VAL A 141 -2.40 9.94 -55.59
N GLN A 142 -2.12 10.62 -56.71
CA GLN A 142 -3.12 11.23 -57.60
C GLN A 142 -3.82 10.19 -58.49
#